data_AF-A0A1L5KRH4-F1
#
_entry.id   AF-A0A1L5KRH4-F1
#
_cell.length_a   1.000
_cell.length_b   1.000
_cell.length_c   1.000
_cell.angle_alpha   90.00
_cell.angle_beta   90.00
_cell.angle_gamma   90.00
#
_symmetry.space_group_name_H-M   'P 1'
#
loop_
_entity.id
_entity.type
_entity.pdbx_description
1 polymer ?
#
loop_
_entity_poly.entity_id
_entity_poly.type
_entity_poly.pdbx_seq_one_letter_code
_entity_poly.pdbx_strand_id
1 'polypeptide(L)' 'MRIHAAKRKDFAECGLCGTAAVISPVGKIVDHGKEICFPSGMTEMGPVTKKLYEALTGIQMGRLEAPEGWLQVIE' A
#
# COMPACT_ATOMS: atom_id res chain seq x y z
N MET A 1 7.11 9.84 11.92
CA MET A 1 6.60 8.55 12.48
C MET A 1 7.63 7.46 12.20
N ARG A 2 8.03 6.67 13.21
CA ARG A 2 8.95 5.53 13.03
C ARG A 2 8.24 4.26 13.50
N ILE A 3 8.29 3.20 12.71
CA ILE A 3 7.75 1.89 13.08
C ILE A 3 8.90 1.04 13.60
N HIS A 4 8.84 0.63 14.87
CA HIS A 4 9.85 -0.26 15.45
C HIS A 4 9.77 -1.66 14.84
N ALA A 5 10.92 -2.28 14.57
CA ALA A 5 11.00 -3.62 13.98
C ALA A 5 10.15 -4.66 14.71
N ALA A 6 10.18 -4.64 16.05
CA ALA A 6 9.43 -5.55 16.90
C ALA A 6 7.89 -5.44 16.74
N LYS A 7 7.40 -4.30 16.25
CA LYS A 7 5.96 -4.04 16.03
C LYS A 7 5.48 -4.45 14.64
N ARG A 8 6.39 -4.76 13.71
CA ARG A 8 6.02 -5.10 12.32
C ARG A 8 5.13 -6.35 12.23
N LYS A 9 5.31 -7.32 13.11
CA LYS A 9 4.50 -8.54 13.18
C LYS A 9 3.07 -8.33 13.66
N ASP A 10 2.77 -7.18 14.26
CA ASP A 10 1.46 -6.88 14.84
C ASP A 10 0.50 -6.29 13.77
N PHE A 11 0.97 -5.99 12.55
CA PHE A 11 0.14 -5.44 11.49
C PHE A 11 -0.59 -6.54 10.70
N ALA A 12 -1.86 -6.31 10.39
CA ALA A 12 -2.67 -7.20 9.58
C ALA A 12 -2.31 -7.18 8.08
N GLU A 13 -1.78 -6.05 7.59
CA GLU A 13 -1.40 -5.85 6.19
C GLU A 13 -0.15 -4.95 6.12
N CYS A 14 0.64 -5.10 5.06
CA CYS A 14 1.79 -4.24 4.77
C CYS A 14 1.87 -3.97 3.26
N GLY A 15 2.37 -2.80 2.89
CA GLY A 15 2.56 -2.41 1.49
C GLY A 15 3.64 -1.34 1.33
N LEU A 16 4.25 -1.32 0.14
CA LEU A 16 5.15 -0.27 -0.32
C LEU A 16 4.39 0.63 -1.29
N CYS A 17 4.59 1.94 -1.21
CA CYS A 17 3.95 2.90 -2.10
C CYS A 17 4.98 3.80 -2.78
N GLY A 18 4.69 4.21 -4.01
CA GLY A 18 5.53 5.09 -4.81
C GLY A 18 5.00 5.20 -6.23
N THR A 19 5.40 6.22 -6.98
CA THR A 19 4.79 6.54 -8.28
C THR A 19 4.68 5.35 -9.23
N ALA A 20 5.76 4.58 -9.41
CA ALA A 20 5.76 3.42 -10.30
C ALA A 20 4.99 2.21 -9.76
N ALA A 21 4.98 2.03 -8.44
CA ALA A 21 4.38 0.88 -7.78
C ALA A 21 2.89 1.10 -7.43
N VAL A 22 2.46 2.36 -7.39
CA VAL A 22 1.23 2.86 -6.75
C VAL A 22 1.16 2.37 -5.30
N ILE A 23 0.66 1.14 -5.10
CA ILE A 23 0.76 0.37 -3.86
C ILE A 23 1.05 -1.09 -4.23
N SER A 24 2.20 -1.61 -3.78
CA SER A 24 2.58 -3.02 -3.89
C SER A 24 2.42 -3.70 -2.54
N PRO A 25 1.59 -4.74 -2.41
CA PRO A 25 1.40 -5.42 -1.14
C PRO A 25 2.65 -6.22 -0.77
N VAL A 26 2.95 -6.28 0.53
CA VAL A 26 4.08 -7.02 1.09
C VAL A 26 3.54 -8.19 1.89
N GLY A 27 3.72 -9.41 1.37
CA GLY A 27 3.35 -10.62 2.08
C GLY A 27 4.38 -11.11 3.10
N LYS A 28 5.66 -10.74 2.93
CA LYS A 28 6.73 -11.17 3.82
C LYS A 28 7.89 -10.18 3.84
N ILE A 29 8.45 -9.98 5.03
CA ILE A 29 9.74 -9.29 5.22
C ILE A 29 10.76 -10.31 5.74
N VAL A 30 11.93 -10.36 5.10
CA VAL A 30 13.08 -11.14 5.56
C VAL A 30 14.16 -10.17 6.03
N ASP A 31 14.56 -10.28 7.30
CA ASP A 31 15.46 -9.35 7.96
C ASP A 31 16.48 -10.15 8.81
N HIS A 32 17.74 -10.19 8.37
CA HIS A 32 18.82 -10.96 9.02
C HIS A 32 18.44 -12.42 9.38
N GLY A 33 17.77 -13.12 8.47
CA GLY A 33 17.32 -14.51 8.67
C GLY A 33 16.06 -14.68 9.51
N LYS A 34 15.44 -13.58 9.98
CA LYS A 34 14.13 -13.58 10.62
C LYS A 34 13.06 -13.27 9.58
N GLU A 35 11.97 -14.02 9.62
CA GLU A 35 10.82 -13.80 8.76
C GLU A 35 9.67 -13.15 9.54
N ILE A 36 9.02 -12.19 8.89
CA ILE A 36 7.74 -11.62 9.33
C ILE A 36 6.76 -11.84 8.18
N CYS A 37 5.80 -12.74 8.37
CA CYS A 37 4.78 -13.04 7.38
C CYS A 37 3.49 -12.28 7.71
N PHE A 38 2.93 -11.61 6.71
CA PHE A 38 1.64 -10.94 6.82
C PHE A 38 0.51 -11.89 6.36
N PRO A 39 -0.70 -11.78 6.94
CA PRO A 39 -1.86 -12.56 6.52
C PRO A 39 -2.23 -12.45 5.03
N SER A 40 -1.83 -11.36 4.37
CA SER A 40 -2.08 -11.10 2.95
C SER A 40 -0.85 -10.48 2.28
N GLY A 41 -0.86 -10.38 0.95
CA GLY A 41 0.18 -9.73 0.14
C GLY A 41 1.19 -10.66 -0.53
N MET A 42 1.11 -11.98 -0.31
CA MET A 42 1.91 -12.97 -1.07
C MET A 42 1.24 -13.35 -2.40
N THR A 43 -0.06 -13.62 -2.36
CA THR A 43 -0.86 -14.03 -3.54
C THR A 43 -1.83 -12.94 -3.94
N GLU A 44 -2.49 -12.33 -2.96
CA GLU A 44 -3.49 -11.29 -3.15
C GLU A 44 -3.30 -10.15 -2.15
N MET A 45 -3.73 -8.96 -2.56
CA MET A 45 -3.74 -7.78 -1.72
C MET A 45 -4.82 -7.90 -0.64
N GLY A 46 -4.51 -7.53 0.60
CA GLY A 46 -5.49 -7.49 1.68
C GLY A 46 -6.60 -6.46 1.46
N PRO A 47 -7.74 -6.59 2.17
CA PRO A 47 -8.91 -5.75 1.96
C PRO A 47 -8.66 -4.25 2.15
N VAL A 48 -7.83 -3.87 3.13
CA VAL A 48 -7.54 -2.44 3.38
C VAL A 48 -6.62 -1.88 2.30
N THR A 49 -5.55 -2.61 1.98
CA THR A 49 -4.59 -2.22 0.94
C THR A 49 -5.28 -2.12 -0.43
N LYS A 50 -6.21 -3.04 -0.73
CA LYS A 50 -7.02 -3.01 -1.96
C LYS A 50 -7.90 -1.78 -2.04
N LYS A 51 -8.59 -1.44 -0.95
CA LYS A 51 -9.42 -0.23 -0.88
C LYS A 51 -8.59 1.03 -1.10
N LEU A 52 -7.38 1.10 -0.53
CA LEU A 52 -6.46 2.23 -0.75
C LEU A 52 -5.98 2.32 -2.20
N TYR A 53 -5.62 1.18 -2.81
CA TYR A 53 -5.18 1.12 -4.21
C TYR A 53 -6.30 1.57 -5.16
N GLU A 54 -7.51 1.03 -5.00
CA GLU A 54 -8.68 1.36 -5.82
C GLU A 54 -9.08 2.84 -5.67
N ALA A 55 -9.04 3.38 -4.44
CA ALA A 55 -9.34 4.79 -4.22
C ALA A 55 -8.31 5.70 -4.89
N LEU A 56 -7.00 5.44 -4.68
CA LEU A 56 -5.93 6.27 -5.23
C LEU A 56 -5.90 6.21 -6.76
N THR A 57 -5.97 5.02 -7.35
CA THR A 57 -6.02 4.87 -8.81
C THR A 57 -7.33 5.38 -9.40
N GLY A 58 -8.45 5.27 -8.68
CA GLY A 58 -9.72 5.86 -9.06
C GLY A 58 -9.63 7.38 -9.20
N ILE A 59 -8.95 8.05 -8.25
CA ILE A 59 -8.67 9.49 -8.32
C ILE A 59 -7.75 9.81 -9.50
N GLN A 60 -6.63 9.10 -9.63
CA GLN A 60 -5.63 9.34 -10.69
C GLN A 60 -6.20 9.17 -12.11
N MET A 61 -7.14 8.25 -12.28
CA MET A 61 -7.79 7.97 -13.56
C MET A 61 -9.06 8.80 -13.79
N GLY A 62 -9.39 9.74 -12.89
CA GLY A 62 -10.58 10.58 -12.98
C GLY A 62 -11.92 9.84 -12.80
N ARG A 63 -11.90 8.63 -12.21
CA ARG A 63 -13.10 7.83 -11.93
C ARG A 63 -13.74 8.19 -10.59
N LEU A 64 -12.96 8.74 -9.67
CA LEU A 64 -13.38 9.23 -8.37
C LEU A 64 -13.01 10.70 -8.22
N GLU A 65 -13.79 11.44 -7.43
CA GLU A 65 -13.51 12.84 -7.13
C GLU A 65 -12.19 12.97 -6.38
N ALA A 66 -11.33 13.87 -6.87
CA ALA A 66 -10.04 14.15 -6.26
C ALA A 66 -10.18 15.21 -5.17
N PRO A 67 -9.38 15.15 -4.09
CA PRO A 67 -9.22 16.28 -3.19
C PRO A 67 -8.73 17.52 -3.95
N GLU A 68 -9.10 18.70 -3.45
CA GLU A 68 -8.72 19.98 -4.05
C GLU A 68 -7.19 20.07 -4.25
N GLY A 69 -6.78 20.49 -5.45
CA GLY A 69 -5.36 20.68 -5.81
C GLY A 69 -4.57 19.40 -6.11
N TRP A 70 -5.17 18.21 -6.08
CA TRP A 70 -4.47 16.95 -6.40
C TRP A 70 -4.31 16.69 -7.89
N LEU A 71 -5.27 17.11 -8.71
CA LEU A 71 -5.25 16.92 -10.16
C LEU A 71 -4.86 18.22 -10.86
N GLN A 72 -3.90 18.10 -11.76
CA GLN A 72 -3.54 19.13 -12.73
C GLN A 72 -3.93 18.62 -14.10
N VAL A 73 -4.92 19.26 -14.73
CA VAL A 73 -5.24 19.00 -16.14
C VAL A 73 -4.17 19.67 -17.00
N ILE A 74 -3.72 18.95 -18.03
CA ILE A 74 -2.73 19.42 -19.01
C ILE A 74 -3.46 19.64 -20.33
N GLU A 75 -3.18 20.77 -20.99
CA GLU A 75 -3.65 21.12 -22.33
C GLU A 75 -2.64 20.75 -23.41
#